data_AF-A0A847I801-F1
#
_entry.id   AF-A0A847I801-F1
#
_cell.length_a   1.000
_cell.length_b   1.000
_cell.length_c   1.000
_cell.angle_alpha   90.00
_cell.angle_beta   90.00
_cell.angle_gamma   90.00
#
_symmetry.space_group_name_H-M   'P 1'
#
loop_
_entity.id
_entity.type
_entity.pdbx_description
1 polymer ?
#
loop_
_entity_poly.entity_id
_entity_poly.type
_entity_poly.pdbx_seq_one_letter_code
_entity_poly.pdbx_strand_id
1 'polypeptide(L)'
;MTGSIRAVVLLTCGLSGCVTELAGPDHGLPDLLAPLVTGDPQQAAPGAPPDADDNTDIPIRQSIIVQGSVSGKGTYQMFDLGPGAAGEQWEVLPNGRRLAGGPFTLVLLDDQFNLLMRTVVSGQARLSHVARHPTPHIYLGVTPSSSSAGGIFDLEVRWQGGQPVPAAAPQLVYLSFEGGSAVRVHGRDPLVLPPFDAGRVAAHYAGASAEMAHEIAQTIRLDYARYNVLIFSSLDGPPPEEPEYTTVYFGGSDEALLGLADNVDMYNRAKDQTAIVYVESFSPYSFMGLDAEEMALMIGNVASHELGHLLGLYHTHDPDELMDSTGSAWDLAHDQAFGRAPLEEAVFPTGMQNAPLLLEQTVGLNPRAAHPSAKLLSAAKIAQRARMREFTRSEISRRCGLCLNPDDIGGD
;
A
#
# COMPACT_ATOMS: atom_id res chain seq x y z
N MET A 1 -18.27 -43.94 55.18
CA MET A 1 -19.27 -44.00 54.10
C MET A 1 -18.71 -43.22 52.92
N THR A 2 -18.52 -43.90 51.78
CA THR A 2 -18.17 -43.41 50.41
C THR A 2 -17.00 -42.39 50.31
N GLY A 3 -15.78 -42.65 49.82
CA GLY A 3 -15.22 -43.73 49.00
C GLY A 3 -14.98 -43.26 47.54
N SER A 4 -13.72 -42.93 47.17
CA SER A 4 -13.08 -43.07 45.82
C SER A 4 -11.68 -42.42 45.87
N ILE A 5 -10.55 -43.12 45.98
CA ILE A 5 -9.76 -43.92 45.01
C ILE A 5 -9.19 -43.11 43.82
N ARG A 6 -7.85 -43.19 43.72
CA ARG A 6 -6.90 -42.55 42.78
C ARG A 6 -6.89 -43.22 41.40
N ALA A 7 -6.43 -42.50 40.38
CA ALA A 7 -5.64 -43.08 39.30
C ALA A 7 -4.56 -42.08 38.84
N VAL A 8 -3.30 -42.47 39.07
CA VAL A 8 -2.09 -41.93 38.45
C VAL A 8 -1.71 -42.95 37.40
N VAL A 9 -1.52 -42.54 36.15
CA VAL A 9 -0.95 -43.37 35.09
C VAL A 9 0.38 -42.76 34.70
N LEU A 10 1.45 -43.45 35.11
CA LEU A 10 2.77 -43.36 34.52
C LEU A 10 2.86 -44.51 33.51
N LEU A 11 3.21 -44.22 32.26
CA LEU A 11 3.68 -45.24 31.32
C LEU A 11 5.01 -44.79 30.72
N THR A 12 6.04 -45.58 30.98
CA THR A 12 7.34 -45.56 30.32
C THR A 12 7.47 -46.82 29.45
N CYS A 13 7.92 -46.63 28.21
CA CYS A 13 8.65 -47.57 27.33
C CYS A 13 8.98 -46.74 26.06
N GLY A 14 10.11 -46.81 25.37
CA GLY A 14 11.15 -47.83 25.25
C GLY A 14 11.61 -47.80 23.77
N LEU A 15 12.91 -47.80 23.55
CA LEU A 15 13.63 -47.66 22.26
C LEU A 15 13.22 -48.64 21.15
N SER A 16 13.16 -48.17 19.90
CA SER A 16 13.82 -48.76 18.71
C SER A 16 13.44 -48.03 17.41
N GLY A 17 14.42 -47.86 16.53
CA GLY A 17 14.31 -47.08 15.30
C GLY A 17 13.57 -47.78 14.17
N CYS A 18 13.05 -46.96 13.27
CA CYS A 18 12.81 -47.30 11.87
C CYS A 18 13.26 -46.10 11.02
N VAL A 19 14.20 -46.37 10.12
CA VAL A 19 14.47 -45.54 8.94
C VAL A 19 13.31 -45.79 7.98
N THR A 20 12.60 -44.73 7.61
CA THR A 20 11.75 -44.71 6.42
C THR A 20 11.96 -43.38 5.73
N GLU A 21 12.52 -43.47 4.52
CA GLU A 21 12.36 -42.47 3.46
C GLU A 21 10.89 -42.06 3.38
N LEU A 22 10.62 -40.76 3.50
CA LEU A 22 9.38 -40.17 3.04
C LEU A 22 9.76 -39.21 1.92
N ALA A 23 9.49 -39.67 0.71
CA ALA A 23 9.39 -38.85 -0.48
C ALA A 23 8.53 -37.62 -0.16
N GLY A 24 9.02 -36.44 -0.56
CA GLY A 24 8.30 -35.19 -0.43
C GLY A 24 6.97 -35.26 -1.19
N PRO A 25 5.94 -34.54 -0.74
CA PRO A 25 4.71 -34.42 -1.51
C PRO A 25 5.03 -33.64 -2.79
N ASP A 26 4.82 -34.32 -3.93
CA ASP A 26 4.57 -33.69 -5.22
C ASP A 26 3.37 -32.74 -5.04
N HIS A 27 3.65 -31.46 -4.85
CA HIS A 27 2.65 -30.41 -5.00
C HIS A 27 2.47 -30.17 -6.50
N GLY A 28 1.68 -31.06 -7.11
CA GLY A 28 1.14 -30.84 -8.44
C GLY A 28 0.41 -29.49 -8.47
N LEU A 29 0.89 -28.59 -9.32
CA LEU A 29 0.23 -27.34 -9.66
C LEU A 29 -1.22 -27.63 -10.09
N PRO A 30 -2.23 -26.97 -9.52
CA PRO A 30 -3.58 -27.12 -10.02
C PRO A 30 -3.72 -26.46 -11.40
N ASP A 31 -4.16 -27.26 -12.36
CA ASP A 31 -4.72 -26.84 -13.65
C ASP A 31 -5.81 -25.76 -13.42
N LEU A 32 -5.46 -24.49 -13.57
CA LEU A 32 -6.35 -23.36 -13.32
C LEU A 32 -6.08 -22.20 -14.30
N LEU A 33 -6.52 -22.36 -15.55
CA LEU A 33 -6.81 -21.23 -16.43
C LEU A 33 -8.26 -21.35 -16.92
N ALA A 34 -9.17 -20.69 -16.21
CA ALA A 34 -10.45 -20.26 -16.78
C ALA A 34 -10.21 -18.88 -17.41
N PRO A 35 -10.79 -18.58 -18.59
CA PRO A 35 -10.41 -17.41 -19.36
C PRO A 35 -10.89 -16.12 -18.66
N LEU A 36 -9.94 -15.22 -18.37
CA LEU A 36 -10.25 -13.83 -18.07
C LEU A 36 -10.86 -13.18 -19.32
N VAL A 37 -11.86 -12.33 -19.08
CA VAL A 37 -12.52 -11.51 -20.08
C VAL A 37 -11.51 -10.56 -20.71
N THR A 38 -11.25 -10.72 -22.01
CA THR A 38 -10.41 -9.82 -22.82
C THR A 38 -11.14 -8.50 -23.05
N GLY A 39 -10.85 -7.49 -22.24
CA GLY A 39 -11.04 -6.09 -22.62
C GLY A 39 -9.75 -5.58 -23.26
N ASP A 40 -9.84 -4.81 -24.34
CA ASP A 40 -8.68 -4.19 -25.00
C ASP A 40 -7.94 -3.27 -24.00
N PRO A 41 -6.65 -3.50 -23.70
CA PRO A 41 -5.89 -2.60 -22.85
C PRO A 41 -5.31 -1.45 -23.69
N GLN A 42 -5.82 -0.24 -23.47
CA GLN A 42 -5.12 0.99 -23.82
C GLN A 42 -4.03 1.24 -22.77
N GLN A 43 -2.78 1.10 -23.19
CA GLN A 43 -1.61 1.26 -22.34
C GLN A 43 -1.37 2.75 -22.05
N ALA A 44 -1.62 3.19 -20.81
CA ALA A 44 -1.34 4.54 -20.35
C ALA A 44 0.13 4.67 -19.92
N ALA A 45 0.79 5.78 -20.26
CA ALA A 45 2.13 6.07 -19.78
C ALA A 45 2.13 6.38 -18.27
N PRO A 46 3.17 5.99 -17.51
CA PRO A 46 3.28 6.32 -16.10
C PRO A 46 3.32 7.84 -15.91
N GLY A 47 2.38 8.37 -15.12
CA GLY A 47 2.21 9.82 -14.90
C GLY A 47 1.33 10.54 -15.92
N ALA A 48 0.67 9.83 -16.84
CA ALA A 48 -0.34 10.45 -17.69
C ALA A 48 -1.52 10.95 -16.82
N PRO A 49 -1.96 12.21 -16.96
CA PRO A 49 -3.21 12.66 -16.35
C PRO A 49 -4.35 11.72 -16.81
N PRO A 50 -5.35 11.45 -15.95
CA PRO A 50 -6.45 10.56 -16.30
C PRO A 50 -7.03 10.95 -17.66
N ASP A 51 -7.15 9.98 -18.56
CA ASP A 51 -7.48 10.16 -19.98
C ASP A 51 -8.47 11.31 -20.19
N ALA A 52 -8.01 12.31 -20.93
CA ALA A 52 -8.74 13.55 -21.12
C ALA A 52 -9.92 13.42 -22.11
N ASP A 53 -10.08 12.28 -22.79
CA ASP A 53 -10.78 12.27 -24.08
C ASP A 53 -11.90 11.23 -24.29
N ASP A 54 -12.54 10.72 -23.24
CA ASP A 54 -13.92 10.18 -23.41
C ASP A 54 -14.96 11.26 -23.05
N ASN A 55 -14.88 12.36 -23.81
CA ASN A 55 -15.76 13.52 -23.68
C ASN A 55 -17.09 13.26 -24.42
N THR A 56 -17.78 12.17 -24.06
CA THR A 56 -19.19 12.06 -24.41
C THR A 56 -19.93 13.15 -23.64
N ASP A 57 -20.61 14.04 -24.36
CA ASP A 57 -21.44 15.13 -23.82
C ASP A 57 -22.59 14.54 -22.99
N ILE A 58 -22.28 14.08 -21.78
CA ILE A 58 -23.27 13.69 -20.78
C ILE A 58 -23.72 14.98 -20.09
N PRO A 59 -25.03 15.28 -20.04
CA PRO A 59 -25.52 16.54 -19.52
C PRO A 59 -25.17 16.67 -18.03
N ILE A 60 -24.28 17.63 -17.72
CA ILE A 60 -23.95 18.06 -16.37
C ILE A 60 -25.26 18.41 -15.65
N ARG A 61 -25.54 17.72 -14.54
CA ARG A 61 -26.78 17.98 -13.78
C ARG A 61 -26.64 19.22 -12.92
N GLN A 62 -25.48 19.39 -12.28
CA GLN A 62 -25.24 20.45 -11.30
C GLN A 62 -23.76 20.86 -11.32
N SER A 63 -23.51 22.16 -11.12
CA SER A 63 -22.18 22.69 -10.86
C SER A 63 -22.23 23.82 -9.84
N ILE A 64 -21.15 23.97 -9.08
CA ILE A 64 -20.94 25.10 -8.17
C ILE A 64 -19.53 25.64 -8.33
N ILE A 65 -19.36 26.92 -7.98
CA ILE A 65 -18.04 27.56 -7.93
C ILE A 65 -17.61 27.65 -6.47
N VAL A 66 -16.40 27.15 -6.19
CA VAL A 66 -15.74 27.16 -4.89
C VAL A 66 -14.53 28.07 -4.97
N GLN A 67 -14.52 29.13 -4.17
CA GLN A 67 -13.47 30.15 -4.15
C GLN A 67 -12.92 30.32 -2.74
N GLY A 68 -11.62 30.56 -2.64
CA GLY A 68 -10.96 30.76 -1.36
C GLY A 68 -9.48 31.07 -1.50
N SER A 69 -8.78 31.04 -0.37
CA SER A 69 -7.33 31.18 -0.34
C SER A 69 -6.71 30.38 0.82
N VAL A 70 -5.62 29.68 0.53
CA VAL A 70 -4.82 28.95 1.51
C VAL A 70 -3.37 29.34 1.34
N SER A 71 -2.63 29.51 2.44
CA SER A 71 -1.23 29.92 2.38
C SER A 71 -0.43 29.38 3.55
N GLY A 72 0.76 28.88 3.26
CA GLY A 72 1.62 28.23 4.26
C GLY A 72 1.31 26.75 4.46
N LYS A 73 2.33 26.02 4.92
CA LYS A 73 2.28 24.58 5.17
C LYS A 73 1.22 24.23 6.22
N GLY A 74 0.47 23.15 5.98
CA GLY A 74 -0.56 22.65 6.89
C GLY A 74 -1.87 23.45 6.87
N THR A 75 -1.96 24.53 6.10
CA THR A 75 -3.21 25.30 5.98
C THR A 75 -4.14 24.69 4.93
N TYR A 76 -5.43 24.60 5.25
CA TYR A 76 -6.43 24.07 4.33
C TYR A 76 -7.78 24.77 4.48
N GLN A 77 -8.62 24.65 3.45
CA GLN A 77 -10.05 24.94 3.53
C GLN A 77 -10.85 23.67 3.20
N MET A 78 -12.05 23.57 3.79
CA MET A 78 -12.95 22.44 3.60
C MET A 78 -14.34 22.96 3.22
N PHE A 79 -14.95 22.34 2.21
CA PHE A 79 -16.27 22.71 1.70
C PHE A 79 -17.18 21.49 1.73
N ASP A 80 -18.35 21.61 2.35
CA ASP A 80 -19.41 20.59 2.27
C ASP A 80 -20.14 20.73 0.93
N LEU A 81 -20.03 19.71 0.09
CA LEU A 81 -20.66 19.64 -1.22
C LEU A 81 -22.07 19.03 -1.16
N GLY A 82 -22.49 18.54 0.01
CA GLY A 82 -23.75 17.84 0.21
C GLY A 82 -23.63 16.31 -0.01
N PRO A 83 -24.76 15.60 -0.11
CA PRO A 83 -24.78 14.15 -0.21
C PRO A 83 -24.24 13.66 -1.56
N GLY A 84 -23.58 12.50 -1.54
CA GLY A 84 -23.13 11.79 -2.73
C GLY A 84 -23.86 10.46 -2.90
N ALA A 85 -24.38 10.18 -4.09
CA ALA A 85 -24.95 8.88 -4.42
C ALA A 85 -23.89 7.92 -4.99
N ALA A 86 -24.04 6.62 -4.80
CA ALA A 86 -23.21 5.65 -5.51
C ALA A 86 -23.42 5.77 -7.03
N GLY A 87 -22.33 5.75 -7.80
CA GLY A 87 -22.36 5.97 -9.24
C GLY A 87 -22.47 7.45 -9.63
N GLU A 88 -22.32 8.36 -8.68
CA GLU A 88 -22.19 9.78 -8.99
C GLU A 88 -20.73 10.12 -9.30
N GLN A 89 -20.49 10.71 -10.46
CA GLN A 89 -19.17 11.19 -10.84
C GLN A 89 -19.01 12.63 -10.41
N TRP A 90 -17.96 12.90 -9.67
CA TRP A 90 -17.53 14.20 -9.16
C TRP A 90 -16.27 14.64 -9.89
N GLU A 91 -16.26 15.87 -10.39
CA GLU A 91 -15.09 16.48 -11.00
C GLU A 91 -14.79 17.83 -10.36
N VAL A 92 -13.52 18.11 -10.12
CA VAL A 92 -13.04 19.41 -9.62
C VAL A 92 -11.94 19.91 -10.55
N LEU A 93 -12.17 21.07 -11.16
CA LEU A 93 -11.28 21.66 -12.15
C LEU A 93 -11.12 23.17 -11.95
N PRO A 94 -10.05 23.80 -12.46
CA PRO A 94 -9.89 25.26 -12.44
C PRO A 94 -11.00 25.97 -13.24
N ASN A 95 -11.63 26.98 -12.65
CA ASN A 95 -12.74 27.74 -13.27
C ASN A 95 -12.23 28.85 -14.22
N GLY A 96 -11.48 28.47 -15.25
CA GLY A 96 -11.00 29.38 -16.33
C GLY A 96 -9.97 30.44 -15.93
N ARG A 97 -9.76 30.69 -14.63
CA ARG A 97 -8.67 31.50 -14.10
C ARG A 97 -7.49 30.60 -13.78
N ARG A 98 -6.28 31.05 -14.14
CA ARG A 98 -5.06 30.40 -13.62
C ARG A 98 -5.10 30.48 -12.11
N LEU A 99 -4.94 29.34 -11.46
CA LEU A 99 -4.76 29.21 -10.02
C LEU A 99 -3.61 30.13 -9.58
N ALA A 100 -3.93 31.17 -8.83
CA ALA A 100 -2.98 32.21 -8.46
C ALA A 100 -2.31 31.79 -7.15
N GLY A 101 -1.08 31.26 -7.21
CA GLY A 101 -0.37 30.80 -6.01
C GLY A 101 0.38 29.48 -6.15
N GLY A 102 0.22 28.78 -7.27
CA GLY A 102 0.89 27.51 -7.55
C GLY A 102 -0.06 26.32 -7.51
N PRO A 103 0.48 25.09 -7.56
CA PRO A 103 -0.30 23.86 -7.43
C PRO A 103 -1.03 23.79 -6.08
N PHE A 104 -2.19 23.12 -6.08
CA PHE A 104 -2.96 22.81 -4.88
C PHE A 104 -3.21 21.31 -4.81
N THR A 105 -3.12 20.73 -3.62
CA THR A 105 -3.61 19.37 -3.37
C THR A 105 -5.10 19.46 -3.05
N LEU A 106 -5.89 18.71 -3.81
CA LEU A 106 -7.33 18.56 -3.62
C LEU A 106 -7.61 17.16 -3.08
N VAL A 107 -8.56 17.07 -2.15
CA VAL A 107 -9.10 15.78 -1.66
C VAL A 107 -10.62 15.80 -1.69
N LEU A 108 -11.21 14.64 -1.96
CA LEU A 108 -12.61 14.35 -1.62
C LEU A 108 -12.63 13.44 -0.40
N LEU A 109 -13.45 13.78 0.59
CA LEU A 109 -13.65 13.01 1.81
C LEU A 109 -15.13 12.66 1.98
N ASP A 110 -15.45 11.53 2.62
CA ASP A 110 -16.83 11.16 2.99
C ASP A 110 -17.30 11.79 4.32
N ASP A 111 -18.51 11.45 4.76
CA ASP A 111 -19.13 11.91 6.02
C ASP A 111 -18.35 11.49 7.29
N GLN A 112 -17.44 10.53 7.18
CA GLN A 112 -16.54 10.11 8.24
C GLN A 112 -15.13 10.69 8.08
N PHE A 113 -14.95 11.61 7.12
CA PHE A 113 -13.66 12.15 6.69
C PHE A 113 -12.68 11.10 6.15
N ASN A 114 -13.15 9.96 5.65
CA ASN A 114 -12.29 9.01 4.93
C ASN A 114 -11.95 9.56 3.54
N LEU A 115 -10.70 9.39 3.12
CA LEU A 115 -10.22 9.76 1.80
C LEU A 115 -10.90 8.95 0.70
N LEU A 116 -11.59 9.63 -0.21
CA LEU A 116 -12.22 9.05 -1.40
C LEU A 116 -11.32 9.20 -2.63
N MET A 117 -10.71 10.38 -2.79
CA MET A 117 -9.83 10.69 -3.91
C MET A 117 -8.88 11.83 -3.52
N ARG A 118 -7.68 11.82 -4.09
CA ARG A 118 -6.68 12.89 -3.96
C ARG A 118 -6.06 13.19 -5.32
N THR A 119 -5.72 14.45 -5.55
CA THR A 119 -4.88 14.83 -6.68
C THR A 119 -4.16 16.16 -6.42
N VAL A 120 -3.05 16.39 -7.11
CA VAL A 120 -2.42 17.72 -7.18
C VAL A 120 -2.90 18.39 -8.45
N VAL A 121 -3.66 19.48 -8.31
CA VAL A 121 -4.13 20.27 -9.44
C VAL A 121 -3.14 21.39 -9.75
N SER A 122 -2.60 21.35 -10.97
CA SER A 122 -1.83 22.42 -11.59
C SER A 122 -2.28 22.62 -13.04
N GLY A 123 -2.30 23.87 -13.52
CA GLY A 123 -2.66 24.16 -14.91
C GLY A 123 -4.09 23.77 -15.28
N GLN A 124 -4.26 22.68 -16.05
CA GLN A 124 -5.54 22.11 -16.49
C GLN A 124 -5.86 20.76 -15.85
N ALA A 125 -5.02 20.27 -14.93
CA ALA A 125 -5.29 19.02 -14.22
C ALA A 125 -6.64 19.10 -13.47
N ARG A 126 -7.30 17.96 -13.32
CA ARG A 126 -8.60 17.85 -12.63
C ARG A 126 -8.59 16.67 -11.66
N LEU A 127 -9.36 16.80 -10.58
CA LEU A 127 -9.77 15.66 -9.77
C LEU A 127 -11.01 15.04 -10.42
N SER A 128 -11.06 13.72 -10.57
CA SER A 128 -12.25 13.00 -11.07
C SER A 128 -12.46 11.71 -10.29
N HIS A 129 -13.63 11.51 -9.71
CA HIS A 129 -13.96 10.39 -8.84
C HIS A 129 -15.40 9.92 -9.07
N VAL A 130 -15.63 8.62 -9.12
CA VAL A 130 -16.98 8.04 -9.08
C VAL A 130 -17.22 7.48 -7.69
N ALA A 131 -18.22 8.02 -6.99
CA ALA A 131 -18.57 7.57 -5.65
C ALA A 131 -18.99 6.10 -5.67
N ARG A 132 -18.27 5.26 -4.92
CA ARG A 132 -18.51 3.81 -4.89
C ARG A 132 -19.60 3.39 -3.90
N HIS A 133 -19.87 4.24 -2.90
CA HIS A 133 -20.96 4.08 -1.94
C HIS A 133 -21.71 5.39 -1.77
N PRO A 134 -23.00 5.34 -1.38
CA PRO A 134 -23.68 6.55 -0.97
C PRO A 134 -23.06 7.09 0.33
N THR A 135 -22.92 8.40 0.44
CA THR A 135 -22.51 9.09 1.66
C THR A 135 -23.39 10.32 1.92
N PRO A 136 -23.79 10.60 3.18
CA PRO A 136 -24.54 11.80 3.54
C PRO A 136 -23.84 13.12 3.17
N HIS A 137 -22.50 13.14 3.15
CA HIS A 137 -21.71 14.32 2.86
C HIS A 137 -20.46 13.96 2.07
N ILE A 138 -20.18 14.73 1.03
CA ILE A 138 -18.88 14.78 0.38
C ILE A 138 -18.24 16.11 0.73
N TYR A 139 -17.02 16.07 1.25
CA TYR A 139 -16.24 17.27 1.52
C TYR A 139 -15.12 17.44 0.48
N LEU A 140 -14.97 18.65 -0.03
CA LEU A 140 -13.80 19.06 -0.82
C LEU A 140 -12.80 19.76 0.08
N GLY A 141 -11.62 19.17 0.22
CA GLY A 141 -10.47 19.78 0.89
C GLY A 141 -9.51 20.42 -0.12
N VAL A 142 -9.00 21.61 0.21
CA VAL A 142 -8.00 22.33 -0.60
C VAL A 142 -6.85 22.77 0.30
N THR A 143 -5.62 22.39 -0.04
CA THR A 143 -4.37 22.80 0.63
C THR A 143 -3.31 23.16 -0.41
N PRO A 144 -2.32 24.03 -0.12
CA PRO A 144 -1.14 24.15 -0.97
C PRO A 144 -0.48 22.78 -1.13
N SER A 145 0.00 22.44 -2.33
CA SER A 145 0.86 21.27 -2.51
C SER A 145 2.20 21.45 -1.79
N SER A 146 2.98 20.38 -1.63
CA SER A 146 4.32 20.44 -1.01
C SER A 146 5.27 21.42 -1.71
N SER A 147 5.10 21.58 -3.03
CA SER A 147 5.84 22.50 -3.90
C SER A 147 5.29 23.93 -3.97
N SER A 148 4.24 24.25 -3.19
CA SER A 148 3.51 25.51 -3.29
C SER A 148 3.40 26.24 -1.95
N ALA A 149 3.60 27.56 -1.97
CA ALA A 149 3.31 28.41 -0.81
C ALA A 149 1.80 28.67 -0.63
N GLY A 150 0.99 28.30 -1.62
CA GLY A 150 -0.44 28.55 -1.66
C GLY A 150 -0.80 29.89 -2.34
N GLY A 151 -2.09 30.19 -2.33
CA GLY A 151 -2.65 31.44 -2.83
C GLY A 151 -4.16 31.36 -2.97
N ILE A 152 -4.71 32.08 -3.94
CA ILE A 152 -6.14 32.13 -4.25
C ILE A 152 -6.48 31.04 -5.26
N PHE A 153 -7.54 30.30 -4.98
CA PHE A 153 -8.11 29.31 -5.89
C PHE A 153 -9.55 29.67 -6.31
N ASP A 154 -9.90 29.24 -7.51
CA ASP A 154 -11.22 29.39 -8.13
C ASP A 154 -11.51 28.07 -8.86
N LEU A 155 -12.30 27.21 -8.22
CA LEU A 155 -12.55 25.84 -8.66
C LEU A 155 -14.02 25.69 -9.07
N GLU A 156 -14.27 25.01 -10.17
CA GLU A 156 -15.59 24.53 -10.53
C GLU A 156 -15.71 23.06 -10.08
N VAL A 157 -16.73 22.79 -9.29
CA VAL A 157 -17.12 21.44 -8.90
C VAL A 157 -18.33 21.04 -9.73
N ARG A 158 -18.23 19.95 -10.48
CA ARG A 158 -19.29 19.39 -11.29
C ARG A 158 -19.62 18.00 -10.79
N TRP A 159 -20.89 17.61 -10.86
CA TRP A 159 -21.25 16.23 -10.63
C TRP A 159 -22.43 15.76 -11.47
N GLN A 160 -22.44 14.45 -11.70
CA GLN A 160 -23.47 13.77 -12.47
C GLN A 160 -23.79 12.40 -11.88
N GLY A 161 -25.07 12.19 -11.58
CA GLY A 161 -25.57 10.89 -11.11
C GLY A 161 -25.91 9.95 -12.27
N GLY A 162 -25.96 8.65 -11.96
CA GLY A 162 -26.42 7.60 -12.88
C GLY A 162 -25.31 6.91 -13.66
N GLN A 163 -24.04 7.15 -13.33
CA GLN A 163 -22.95 6.31 -13.83
C GLN A 163 -22.99 4.94 -13.14
N PRO A 164 -22.55 3.87 -13.81
CA PRO A 164 -22.30 2.61 -13.13
C PRO A 164 -21.20 2.82 -12.08
N VAL A 165 -21.35 2.21 -10.90
CA VAL A 165 -20.26 2.11 -9.93
C VAL A 165 -19.17 1.26 -10.58
N PRO A 166 -17.93 1.75 -10.74
CA PRO A 166 -16.85 0.95 -11.29
C PRO A 166 -16.67 -0.32 -10.47
N ALA A 167 -16.48 -1.46 -11.14
CA ALA A 167 -16.11 -2.69 -10.45
C ALA A 167 -14.72 -2.54 -9.81
N ALA A 168 -14.43 -3.38 -8.83
CA ALA A 168 -13.05 -3.54 -8.36
C ALA A 168 -12.25 -4.35 -9.40
N ALA A 169 -10.97 -4.04 -9.55
CA ALA A 169 -10.08 -4.64 -10.53
C ALA A 169 -9.03 -5.51 -9.81
N PRO A 170 -9.11 -6.85 -9.89
CA PRO A 170 -8.15 -7.73 -9.23
C PRO A 170 -6.72 -7.46 -9.72
N GLN A 171 -5.73 -7.76 -8.87
CA GLN A 171 -4.33 -7.53 -9.20
C GLN A 171 -3.49 -8.79 -9.13
N LEU A 172 -2.59 -8.93 -10.11
CA LEU A 172 -1.53 -9.93 -10.13
C LEU A 172 -0.22 -9.25 -9.73
N VAL A 173 0.49 -9.82 -8.76
CA VAL A 173 1.74 -9.26 -8.24
C VAL A 173 2.83 -10.31 -8.31
N TYR A 174 4.00 -9.92 -8.81
CA TYR A 174 5.21 -10.72 -8.85
C TYR A 174 6.28 -10.13 -7.93
N LEU A 175 6.77 -10.94 -6.99
CA LEU A 175 7.86 -10.59 -6.08
C LEU A 175 9.18 -11.11 -6.64
N SER A 176 10.04 -10.20 -7.11
CA SER A 176 11.31 -10.56 -7.76
C SER A 176 12.48 -10.50 -6.78
N PHE A 177 12.95 -11.67 -6.33
CA PHE A 177 14.18 -11.81 -5.55
C PHE A 177 15.43 -12.07 -6.42
N GLU A 178 15.28 -12.23 -7.74
CA GLU A 178 16.39 -12.48 -8.67
C GLU A 178 17.11 -11.20 -9.13
N GLY A 179 16.61 -10.02 -8.71
CA GLY A 179 17.13 -8.73 -9.16
C GLY A 179 16.59 -8.30 -10.54
N GLY A 180 17.34 -7.45 -11.26
CA GLY A 180 16.96 -6.93 -12.57
C GLY A 180 17.98 -5.94 -13.16
N SER A 181 18.08 -5.81 -14.48
CA SER A 181 19.16 -5.04 -15.14
C SER A 181 18.76 -3.67 -15.71
N ALA A 182 17.50 -3.27 -15.57
CA ALA A 182 16.99 -1.98 -16.06
C ALA A 182 15.70 -1.59 -15.31
N VAL A 183 15.68 -1.81 -13.99
CA VAL A 183 14.50 -1.55 -13.17
C VAL A 183 14.28 -0.06 -13.08
N ARG A 184 13.11 0.42 -13.49
CA ARG A 184 12.71 1.83 -13.40
C ARG A 184 11.59 1.93 -12.39
N VAL A 185 11.73 2.85 -11.45
CA VAL A 185 10.67 3.16 -10.47
C VAL A 185 10.56 4.67 -10.33
N HIS A 186 9.33 5.16 -10.32
CA HIS A 186 8.98 6.55 -10.06
C HIS A 186 9.74 7.54 -10.98
N GLY A 187 9.86 7.20 -12.26
CA GLY A 187 10.57 8.02 -13.24
C GLY A 187 12.09 8.12 -13.04
N ARG A 188 12.68 7.41 -12.06
CA ARG A 188 14.13 7.39 -11.84
C ARG A 188 14.88 6.73 -13.01
N ASP A 189 16.17 7.03 -13.10
CA ASP A 189 17.08 6.35 -14.03
C ASP A 189 17.07 4.83 -13.80
N PRO A 190 17.29 4.01 -14.85
CA PRO A 190 17.31 2.57 -14.70
C PRO A 190 18.35 2.11 -13.67
N LEU A 191 17.92 1.22 -12.79
CA LEU A 191 18.74 0.59 -11.77
C LEU A 191 19.12 -0.83 -12.19
N VAL A 192 20.32 -1.24 -11.80
CA VAL A 192 20.76 -2.64 -11.84
C VAL A 192 20.68 -3.18 -10.42
N LEU A 193 19.70 -4.04 -10.17
CA LEU A 193 19.49 -4.68 -8.88
C LEU A 193 20.13 -6.07 -8.89
N PRO A 194 21.04 -6.38 -7.96
CA PRO A 194 21.53 -7.73 -7.76
C PRO A 194 20.41 -8.63 -7.20
N PRO A 195 20.55 -9.97 -7.28
CA PRO A 195 19.68 -10.88 -6.55
C PRO A 195 19.68 -10.58 -5.05
N PHE A 196 18.57 -10.91 -4.39
CA PHE A 196 18.41 -10.79 -2.95
C PHE A 196 19.48 -11.59 -2.21
N ASP A 197 20.18 -10.92 -1.29
CA ASP A 197 21.22 -11.52 -0.48
C ASP A 197 21.14 -11.00 0.96
N ALA A 198 20.68 -11.86 1.86
CA ALA A 198 20.57 -11.57 3.28
C ALA A 198 21.92 -11.17 3.90
N GLY A 199 23.04 -11.70 3.39
CA GLY A 199 24.38 -11.35 3.86
C GLY A 199 24.75 -9.88 3.62
N ARG A 200 24.07 -9.21 2.68
CA ARG A 200 24.25 -7.76 2.44
C ARG A 200 23.46 -6.88 3.39
N VAL A 201 22.44 -7.42 4.06
CA VAL A 201 21.82 -6.74 5.21
C VAL A 201 22.80 -6.76 6.37
N ALA A 202 23.28 -7.95 6.76
CA ALA A 202 24.32 -8.10 7.76
C ALA A 202 25.00 -9.46 7.67
N ALA A 203 26.28 -9.53 8.07
CA ALA A 203 27.07 -10.75 7.99
C ALA A 203 26.47 -11.94 8.75
N HIS A 204 25.74 -11.71 9.85
CA HIS A 204 25.12 -12.79 10.62
C HIS A 204 23.87 -13.40 9.95
N TYR A 205 23.32 -12.76 8.92
CA TYR A 205 22.26 -13.34 8.08
C TYR A 205 22.81 -14.07 6.85
N ALA A 206 24.13 -14.15 6.67
CA ALA A 206 24.73 -14.85 5.54
C ALA A 206 24.27 -16.32 5.49
N GLY A 207 23.73 -16.73 4.34
CA GLY A 207 23.16 -18.07 4.14
C GLY A 207 21.66 -18.18 4.41
N ALA A 208 21.02 -17.13 4.95
CA ALA A 208 19.57 -17.10 5.22
C ALA A 208 18.73 -16.52 4.06
N SER A 209 19.32 -16.26 2.89
CA SER A 209 18.62 -15.56 1.79
C SER A 209 17.33 -16.25 1.35
N ALA A 210 17.33 -17.59 1.21
CA ALA A 210 16.14 -18.33 0.81
C ALA A 210 15.04 -18.31 1.89
N GLU A 211 15.43 -18.46 3.16
CA GLU A 211 14.51 -18.41 4.31
C GLU A 211 13.89 -17.02 4.45
N MET A 212 14.72 -15.96 4.44
CA MET A 212 14.22 -14.59 4.53
C MET A 212 13.33 -14.22 3.35
N ALA A 213 13.68 -14.60 2.11
CA ALA A 213 12.84 -14.35 0.95
C ALA A 213 11.47 -15.06 1.07
N HIS A 214 11.44 -16.29 1.60
CA HIS A 214 10.21 -17.01 1.88
C HIS A 214 9.33 -16.27 2.90
N GLU A 215 9.91 -15.84 4.03
CA GLU A 215 9.19 -15.12 5.08
C GLU A 215 8.70 -13.73 4.62
N ILE A 216 9.48 -13.03 3.80
CA ILE A 216 9.06 -11.77 3.15
C ILE A 216 7.82 -12.03 2.28
N ALA A 217 7.89 -13.02 1.37
CA ALA A 217 6.78 -13.35 0.48
C ALA A 217 5.54 -13.78 1.27
N GLN A 218 5.71 -14.54 2.34
CA GLN A 218 4.62 -14.99 3.19
C GLN A 218 3.97 -13.84 3.98
N THR A 219 4.77 -12.88 4.46
CA THR A 219 4.26 -11.67 5.12
C THR A 219 3.32 -10.92 4.20
N ILE A 220 3.75 -10.62 2.97
CA ILE A 220 2.96 -9.88 1.97
C ILE A 220 1.69 -10.66 1.62
N ARG A 221 1.79 -11.98 1.40
CA ARG A 221 0.62 -12.84 1.14
C ARG A 221 -0.42 -12.77 2.26
N LEU A 222 0.03 -12.76 3.51
CA LEU A 222 -0.86 -12.69 4.67
C LEU A 222 -1.54 -11.32 4.77
N ASP A 223 -0.81 -10.23 4.54
CA ASP A 223 -1.37 -8.87 4.56
C ASP A 223 -2.46 -8.66 3.52
N TYR A 224 -2.29 -9.27 2.34
CA TYR A 224 -3.23 -9.15 1.24
C TYR A 224 -4.23 -10.29 1.11
N ALA A 225 -4.19 -11.31 1.97
CA ALA A 225 -4.98 -12.55 1.81
C ALA A 225 -6.50 -12.32 1.66
N ARG A 226 -7.02 -11.26 2.29
CA ARG A 226 -8.45 -10.87 2.24
C ARG A 226 -8.86 -10.26 0.89
N TYR A 227 -7.93 -9.69 0.16
CA TYR A 227 -8.19 -8.93 -1.06
C TYR A 227 -7.89 -9.75 -2.30
N ASN A 228 -8.50 -9.41 -3.43
CA ASN A 228 -8.33 -10.12 -4.70
C ASN A 228 -6.98 -9.74 -5.37
N VAL A 229 -5.90 -9.99 -4.63
CA VAL A 229 -4.52 -9.80 -5.03
C VAL A 229 -3.87 -11.17 -5.05
N LEU A 230 -3.42 -11.61 -6.22
CA LEU A 230 -2.73 -12.87 -6.39
C LEU A 230 -1.21 -12.62 -6.40
N ILE A 231 -0.50 -13.18 -5.42
CA ILE A 231 0.92 -12.91 -5.21
C ILE A 231 1.74 -14.15 -5.57
N PHE A 232 2.58 -14.01 -6.59
CA PHE A 232 3.64 -14.95 -6.97
C PHE A 232 5.00 -14.38 -6.62
N SER A 233 6.00 -15.25 -6.48
CA SER A 233 7.38 -14.86 -6.26
C SER A 233 8.31 -15.65 -7.16
N SER A 234 9.53 -15.14 -7.34
CA SER A 234 10.58 -15.88 -8.05
C SER A 234 10.97 -17.20 -7.36
N LEU A 235 10.57 -17.41 -6.10
CA LEU A 235 10.71 -18.68 -5.39
C LEU A 235 9.71 -19.74 -5.87
N ASP A 236 8.55 -19.31 -6.39
CA ASP A 236 7.50 -20.22 -6.89
C ASP A 236 7.71 -20.58 -8.36
N GLY A 237 8.49 -19.78 -9.11
CA GLY A 237 8.74 -19.98 -10.53
C GLY A 237 9.10 -18.69 -11.28
N PRO A 238 9.16 -18.76 -12.62
CA PRO A 238 9.33 -17.56 -13.45
C PRO A 238 8.14 -16.59 -13.28
N PRO A 239 8.28 -15.31 -13.69
CA PRO A 239 7.17 -14.37 -13.68
C PRO A 239 5.99 -14.89 -14.50
N PRO A 240 4.75 -14.45 -14.19
CA PRO A 240 3.59 -14.79 -15.00
C PRO A 240 3.79 -14.46 -16.49
N GLU A 241 3.24 -15.31 -17.37
CA GLU A 241 3.29 -15.08 -18.82
C GLU A 241 2.36 -13.93 -19.27
N GLU A 242 1.32 -13.66 -18.47
CA GLU A 242 0.43 -12.50 -18.64
C GLU A 242 1.25 -11.21 -18.47
N PRO A 243 1.09 -10.19 -19.34
CA PRO A 243 1.89 -8.97 -19.27
C PRO A 243 1.41 -7.97 -18.20
N GLU A 244 0.18 -8.10 -17.71
CA GLU A 244 -0.42 -7.15 -16.75
C GLU A 244 -0.22 -7.62 -15.30
N TYR A 245 0.97 -7.36 -14.74
CA TYR A 245 1.25 -7.57 -13.32
C TYR A 245 2.19 -6.52 -12.74
N THR A 246 1.97 -6.23 -11.47
CA THR A 246 2.86 -5.37 -10.68
C THR A 246 4.10 -6.16 -10.29
N THR A 247 5.28 -5.56 -10.37
CA THR A 247 6.50 -6.18 -9.86
C THR A 247 7.03 -5.46 -8.62
N VAL A 248 7.32 -6.20 -7.55
CA VAL A 248 8.07 -5.70 -6.39
C VAL A 248 9.46 -6.33 -6.42
N TYR A 249 10.50 -5.52 -6.62
CA TYR A 249 11.89 -5.97 -6.63
C TYR A 249 12.54 -5.86 -5.26
N PHE A 250 13.42 -6.81 -4.93
CA PHE A 250 14.16 -6.85 -3.67
C PHE A 250 15.66 -6.81 -3.92
N GLY A 251 16.32 -5.69 -3.61
CA GLY A 251 17.77 -5.57 -3.75
C GLY A 251 18.27 -4.12 -3.79
N GLY A 252 19.60 -3.97 -3.79
CA GLY A 252 20.26 -2.66 -3.83
C GLY A 252 20.14 -1.87 -2.52
N SER A 253 20.64 -0.63 -2.57
CA SER A 253 20.65 0.34 -1.48
C SER A 253 20.20 1.70 -1.98
N ASP A 254 19.61 2.48 -1.07
CA ASP A 254 19.36 3.92 -1.19
C ASP A 254 19.67 4.55 0.18
N GLU A 255 20.43 5.65 0.19
CA GLU A 255 20.85 6.31 1.44
C GLU A 255 19.66 6.93 2.20
N ALA A 256 18.56 7.20 1.50
CA ALA A 256 17.44 7.95 1.99
C ALA A 256 16.11 7.20 1.92
N LEU A 257 16.04 5.99 1.34
CA LEU A 257 14.80 5.22 1.22
C LEU A 257 14.96 3.76 1.67
N LEU A 258 13.90 3.18 2.24
CA LEU A 258 13.78 1.71 2.44
C LEU A 258 13.01 1.03 1.31
N GLY A 259 12.06 1.75 0.73
CA GLY A 259 11.28 1.32 -0.41
C GLY A 259 10.88 2.52 -1.27
N LEU A 260 10.43 2.22 -2.48
CA LEU A 260 9.87 3.20 -3.40
C LEU A 260 8.88 2.51 -4.34
N ALA A 261 7.69 3.07 -4.46
CA ALA A 261 6.67 2.70 -5.44
C ALA A 261 6.63 3.70 -6.61
N ASP A 262 6.18 3.25 -7.78
CA ASP A 262 6.02 4.09 -8.98
C ASP A 262 5.12 5.30 -8.76
N ASN A 263 3.99 5.13 -8.07
CA ASN A 263 3.07 6.20 -7.67
C ASN A 263 2.03 5.66 -6.65
N VAL A 264 1.00 6.45 -6.35
CA VAL A 264 -0.24 5.95 -5.75
C VAL A 264 -1.29 5.69 -6.82
N ASP A 265 -1.57 4.42 -7.12
CA ASP A 265 -2.51 4.05 -8.18
C ASP A 265 -3.94 3.84 -7.66
N MET A 266 -4.67 4.95 -7.60
CA MET A 266 -6.06 4.96 -7.19
C MET A 266 -6.92 4.08 -8.10
N TYR A 267 -7.47 3.01 -7.52
CA TYR A 267 -8.31 2.01 -8.16
C TYR A 267 -7.60 1.05 -9.12
N ASN A 268 -6.29 0.82 -8.95
CA ASN A 268 -5.53 -0.17 -9.70
C ASN A 268 -5.71 -0.01 -11.23
N ARG A 269 -5.52 1.23 -11.71
CA ARG A 269 -5.69 1.57 -13.13
C ARG A 269 -4.48 1.13 -13.96
N ALA A 270 -3.29 1.13 -13.38
CA ALA A 270 -2.04 0.75 -14.02
C ALA A 270 -1.54 -0.56 -13.39
N LYS A 271 -1.77 -1.68 -14.08
CA LYS A 271 -1.45 -2.99 -13.54
C LYS A 271 -0.01 -3.42 -13.73
N ASP A 272 0.79 -2.71 -14.51
CA ASP A 272 2.17 -3.02 -14.89
C ASP A 272 3.22 -2.19 -14.14
N GLN A 273 2.85 -1.72 -12.94
CA GLN A 273 3.69 -0.85 -12.13
C GLN A 273 4.79 -1.60 -11.38
N THR A 274 5.78 -0.84 -10.92
CA THR A 274 6.94 -1.36 -10.21
C THR A 274 7.12 -0.69 -8.85
N ALA A 275 7.53 -1.49 -7.87
CA ALA A 275 8.13 -1.01 -6.63
C ALA A 275 9.49 -1.68 -6.39
N ILE A 276 10.34 -1.05 -5.58
CA ILE A 276 11.60 -1.61 -5.09
C ILE A 276 11.62 -1.52 -3.57
N VAL A 277 12.14 -2.57 -2.93
CA VAL A 277 12.59 -2.56 -1.54
C VAL A 277 14.11 -2.63 -1.53
N TYR A 278 14.75 -1.57 -1.01
CA TYR A 278 16.20 -1.42 -0.94
C TYR A 278 16.77 -2.22 0.24
N VAL A 279 16.93 -3.52 0.04
CA VAL A 279 17.27 -4.48 1.10
C VAL A 279 18.57 -4.12 1.84
N GLU A 280 19.58 -3.60 1.16
CA GLU A 280 20.85 -3.22 1.79
C GLU A 280 20.70 -2.00 2.71
N SER A 281 19.66 -1.16 2.51
CA SER A 281 19.32 -0.03 3.37
C SER A 281 18.81 -0.46 4.75
N PHE A 282 18.55 -1.75 4.97
CA PHE A 282 18.22 -2.30 6.29
C PHE A 282 19.48 -2.63 7.13
N SER A 283 20.68 -2.55 6.55
CA SER A 283 21.92 -2.85 7.26
C SER A 283 22.15 -2.05 8.55
N PRO A 284 21.76 -0.75 8.66
CA PRO A 284 21.86 -0.03 9.92
C PRO A 284 21.04 -0.71 11.02
N TYR A 285 19.88 -1.32 10.72
CA TYR A 285 19.02 -1.94 11.73
C TYR A 285 19.57 -3.24 12.31
N SER A 286 20.70 -3.75 11.81
CA SER A 286 21.39 -4.92 12.39
C SER A 286 21.76 -4.76 13.86
N PHE A 287 21.97 -3.52 14.35
CA PHE A 287 22.22 -3.27 15.78
C PHE A 287 21.04 -3.64 16.68
N MET A 288 19.82 -3.74 16.12
CA MET A 288 18.63 -4.15 16.87
C MET A 288 18.71 -5.62 17.32
N GLY A 289 19.62 -6.40 16.74
CA GLY A 289 19.81 -7.81 17.10
C GLY A 289 18.63 -8.70 16.72
N LEU A 290 17.88 -8.32 15.68
CA LEU A 290 16.80 -9.12 15.10
C LEU A 290 17.37 -10.45 14.58
N ASP A 291 16.58 -11.51 14.68
CA ASP A 291 16.86 -12.74 13.94
C ASP A 291 16.43 -12.63 12.47
N ALA A 292 16.67 -13.69 11.69
CA ALA A 292 16.36 -13.68 10.26
C ALA A 292 14.84 -13.56 9.99
N GLU A 293 14.00 -14.18 10.83
CA GLU A 293 12.53 -14.11 10.73
C GLU A 293 12.05 -12.68 11.00
N GLU A 294 12.55 -12.05 12.06
CA GLU A 294 12.18 -10.68 12.44
C GLU A 294 12.66 -9.64 11.43
N MET A 295 13.87 -9.79 10.88
CA MET A 295 14.35 -8.91 9.81
C MET A 295 13.56 -9.13 8.51
N ALA A 296 13.22 -10.37 8.17
CA ALA A 296 12.39 -10.67 7.01
C ALA A 296 10.97 -10.09 7.15
N LEU A 297 10.36 -10.16 8.34
CA LEU A 297 9.09 -9.51 8.65
C LEU A 297 9.19 -7.99 8.43
N MET A 298 10.26 -7.36 8.94
CA MET A 298 10.48 -5.91 8.76
C MET A 298 10.54 -5.51 7.28
N ILE A 299 11.27 -6.29 6.47
CA ILE A 299 11.37 -6.08 5.01
C ILE A 299 10.01 -6.35 4.35
N GLY A 300 9.28 -7.40 4.77
CA GLY A 300 7.96 -7.75 4.27
C GLY A 300 6.89 -6.70 4.54
N ASN A 301 6.94 -6.01 5.69
CA ASN A 301 6.05 -4.89 5.99
C ASN A 301 6.32 -3.70 5.08
N VAL A 302 7.59 -3.34 4.87
CA VAL A 302 7.94 -2.27 3.91
C VAL A 302 7.50 -2.66 2.49
N ALA A 303 7.71 -3.91 2.06
CA ALA A 303 7.23 -4.37 0.77
C ALA A 303 5.70 -4.27 0.63
N SER A 304 4.97 -4.61 1.69
CA SER A 304 3.50 -4.49 1.72
C SER A 304 3.05 -3.03 1.72
N HIS A 305 3.80 -2.14 2.36
CA HIS A 305 3.58 -0.69 2.32
C HIS A 305 3.73 -0.16 0.89
N GLU A 306 4.83 -0.49 0.20
CA GLU A 306 5.05 -0.05 -1.18
C GLU A 306 3.99 -0.62 -2.14
N LEU A 307 3.60 -1.89 -1.98
CA LEU A 307 2.47 -2.46 -2.72
C LEU A 307 1.15 -1.74 -2.39
N GLY A 308 1.00 -1.22 -1.17
CA GLY A 308 -0.14 -0.41 -0.76
C GLY A 308 -0.29 0.83 -1.62
N HIS A 309 0.80 1.53 -1.92
CA HIS A 309 0.80 2.67 -2.84
C HIS A 309 0.33 2.28 -4.23
N LEU A 310 0.87 1.20 -4.80
CA LEU A 310 0.45 0.68 -6.11
C LEU A 310 -1.02 0.19 -6.15
N LEU A 311 -1.70 0.15 -5.00
CA LEU A 311 -3.12 -0.19 -4.88
C LEU A 311 -3.98 0.97 -4.36
N GLY A 312 -3.43 2.18 -4.38
CA GLY A 312 -4.15 3.42 -4.10
C GLY A 312 -4.11 3.88 -2.64
N LEU A 313 -3.25 3.30 -1.80
CA LEU A 313 -3.10 3.74 -0.42
C LEU A 313 -2.07 4.87 -0.30
N TYR A 314 -2.35 5.83 0.56
CA TYR A 314 -1.46 6.91 0.95
C TYR A 314 -0.88 6.68 2.35
N HIS A 315 0.16 7.44 2.70
CA HIS A 315 0.70 7.43 4.05
C HIS A 315 -0.33 7.86 5.10
N THR A 316 -0.22 7.24 6.26
CA THR A 316 -1.00 7.51 7.47
C THR A 316 -0.08 7.89 8.62
N HIS A 317 -0.68 8.34 9.72
CA HIS A 317 0.02 8.77 10.93
C HIS A 317 -0.49 7.96 12.14
N ASP A 318 -0.27 6.65 12.10
CA ASP A 318 -0.57 5.72 13.19
C ASP A 318 0.41 4.54 13.16
N PRO A 319 1.41 4.48 14.06
CA PRO A 319 2.44 3.43 14.03
C PRO A 319 1.97 1.98 14.13
N ASP A 320 0.71 1.73 14.47
CA ASP A 320 0.13 0.38 14.48
C ASP A 320 -0.42 -0.03 13.08
N GLU A 321 -0.49 0.90 12.13
CA GLU A 321 -0.99 0.72 10.76
C GLU A 321 0.13 0.48 9.75
N LEU A 322 -0.13 -0.36 8.74
CA LEU A 322 0.87 -0.72 7.73
C LEU A 322 1.32 0.48 6.88
N MET A 323 0.40 1.42 6.59
CA MET A 323 0.69 2.59 5.77
C MET A 323 1.28 3.76 6.57
N ASP A 324 1.75 3.54 7.80
CA ASP A 324 2.30 4.61 8.62
C ASP A 324 3.73 5.02 8.23
N SER A 325 3.98 6.33 8.27
CA SER A 325 5.30 6.93 7.99
C SER A 325 5.99 7.51 9.24
N THR A 326 5.38 7.38 10.42
CA THR A 326 5.80 8.07 11.65
C THR A 326 6.40 7.15 12.71
N GLY A 327 6.27 5.85 12.50
CA GLY A 327 6.80 4.78 13.31
C GLY A 327 8.32 4.78 13.36
N SER A 328 8.82 4.09 14.38
CA SER A 328 10.22 3.77 14.52
C SER A 328 10.58 2.49 13.76
N ALA A 329 11.88 2.24 13.58
CA ALA A 329 12.35 0.95 13.05
C ALA A 329 11.83 -0.27 13.84
N TRP A 330 11.56 -0.10 15.14
CA TRP A 330 10.95 -1.15 15.94
C TRP A 330 9.51 -1.40 15.53
N ASP A 331 8.73 -0.37 15.23
CA ASP A 331 7.34 -0.52 14.78
C ASP A 331 7.29 -1.30 13.46
N LEU A 332 8.23 -1.06 12.53
CA LEU A 332 8.37 -1.83 11.29
C LEU A 332 8.70 -3.31 11.51
N ALA A 333 9.44 -3.67 12.57
CA ALA A 333 9.76 -5.07 12.90
C ALA A 333 8.60 -5.79 13.62
N HIS A 334 7.49 -5.09 13.87
CA HIS A 334 6.27 -5.66 14.43
C HIS A 334 5.29 -6.06 13.34
N ASP A 335 4.30 -6.85 13.71
CA ASP A 335 3.21 -7.11 12.77
C ASP A 335 2.33 -5.86 12.67
N GLN A 336 2.19 -5.35 11.46
CA GLN A 336 1.33 -4.22 11.13
C GLN A 336 0.16 -4.74 10.28
N ALA A 337 -0.94 -4.02 10.28
CA ALA A 337 -2.12 -4.40 9.52
C ALA A 337 -2.72 -3.19 8.82
N PHE A 338 -3.50 -3.44 7.76
CA PHE A 338 -4.38 -2.43 7.20
C PHE A 338 -5.57 -2.18 8.10
N GLY A 339 -5.83 -0.92 8.37
CA GLY A 339 -6.96 -0.43 9.13
C GLY A 339 -7.27 1.02 8.79
N ARG A 340 -7.63 1.80 9.81
CA ARG A 340 -8.17 3.15 9.62
C ARG A 340 -7.44 4.15 10.50
N ALA A 341 -6.63 5.00 9.88
CA ALA A 341 -5.81 5.97 10.57
C ALA A 341 -5.85 7.37 9.96
N PRO A 342 -5.42 8.40 10.72
CA PRO A 342 -5.28 9.76 10.20
C PRO A 342 -4.32 9.79 9.01
N LEU A 343 -4.60 10.64 8.03
CA LEU A 343 -3.65 10.90 6.94
C LEU A 343 -2.36 11.52 7.48
N GLU A 344 -1.23 11.21 6.85
CA GLU A 344 -0.01 11.98 7.07
C GLU A 344 -0.22 13.43 6.58
N GLU A 345 0.36 14.42 7.28
CA GLU A 345 0.21 15.84 6.94
C GLU A 345 0.63 16.16 5.49
N ALA A 346 1.62 15.42 4.96
CA ALA A 346 2.09 15.55 3.58
C ALA A 346 1.07 15.05 2.53
N VAL A 347 0.16 14.15 2.93
CA VAL A 347 -0.96 13.69 2.10
C VAL A 347 -2.06 14.74 2.13
N PHE A 348 -2.58 15.04 3.31
CA PHE A 348 -3.50 16.16 3.56
C PHE A 348 -3.51 16.49 5.07
N PRO A 349 -3.68 17.75 5.51
CA PRO A 349 -3.56 18.12 6.93
C PRO A 349 -4.64 17.55 7.87
N THR A 350 -5.68 16.90 7.35
CA THR A 350 -6.79 16.31 8.12
C THR A 350 -7.40 15.15 7.35
N GLY A 351 -8.33 14.43 7.97
CA GLY A 351 -8.98 13.27 7.38
C GLY A 351 -8.30 11.94 7.72
N MET A 352 -8.90 10.88 7.24
CA MET A 352 -8.55 9.50 7.56
C MET A 352 -8.36 8.70 6.28
N GLN A 353 -7.49 7.71 6.27
CA GLN A 353 -7.54 6.64 5.29
C GLN A 353 -8.18 5.41 5.92
N ASN A 354 -9.17 4.82 5.26
CA ASN A 354 -9.71 3.51 5.62
C ASN A 354 -9.16 2.48 4.62
N ALA A 355 -7.95 1.98 4.87
CA ALA A 355 -7.24 1.13 3.93
C ALA A 355 -8.01 -0.15 3.59
N PRO A 356 -8.67 -0.86 4.52
CA PRO A 356 -9.46 -2.02 4.18
C PRO A 356 -10.63 -1.74 3.23
N LEU A 357 -11.34 -0.64 3.44
CA LEU A 357 -12.43 -0.25 2.55
C LEU A 357 -11.91 0.15 1.16
N LEU A 358 -10.80 0.90 1.13
CA LEU A 358 -10.21 1.34 -0.14
C LEU A 358 -9.65 0.17 -0.95
N LEU A 359 -8.96 -0.79 -0.31
CA LEU A 359 -8.52 -2.02 -0.99
C LEU A 359 -9.69 -2.87 -1.47
N GLU A 360 -10.76 -3.00 -0.70
CA GLU A 360 -11.99 -3.68 -1.13
C GLU A 360 -12.61 -3.00 -2.36
N GLN A 361 -12.58 -1.68 -2.43
CA GLN A 361 -13.05 -0.93 -3.60
C GLN A 361 -12.11 -1.02 -4.80
N THR A 362 -10.80 -1.05 -4.56
CA THR A 362 -9.77 -1.06 -5.59
C THR A 362 -9.66 -2.44 -6.23
N VAL A 363 -9.39 -3.48 -5.45
CA VAL A 363 -9.12 -4.84 -5.95
C VAL A 363 -10.25 -5.83 -5.67
N GLY A 364 -11.14 -5.54 -4.73
CA GLY A 364 -12.21 -6.46 -4.35
C GLY A 364 -11.77 -7.42 -3.26
N LEU A 365 -12.74 -8.14 -2.70
CA LEU A 365 -12.46 -9.21 -1.75
C LEU A 365 -12.06 -10.49 -2.49
N ASN A 366 -11.12 -11.23 -1.91
CA ASN A 366 -10.77 -12.56 -2.38
C ASN A 366 -11.96 -13.50 -2.19
N PRO A 367 -12.55 -14.05 -3.27
CA PRO A 367 -13.69 -14.95 -3.15
C PRO A 367 -13.35 -16.28 -2.46
N ARG A 368 -12.05 -16.61 -2.35
CA ARG A 368 -11.55 -17.84 -1.71
C ARG A 368 -11.07 -17.62 -0.28
N ALA A 369 -10.98 -16.38 0.20
CA ALA A 369 -10.59 -16.14 1.58
C ALA A 369 -11.68 -16.67 2.51
N ALA A 370 -11.38 -17.74 3.25
CA ALA A 370 -12.10 -18.05 4.47
C ALA A 370 -11.96 -16.84 5.43
N HIS A 371 -12.91 -16.66 6.35
CA HIS A 371 -12.97 -15.53 7.29
C HIS A 371 -11.58 -15.07 7.76
N PRO A 372 -11.35 -13.74 7.88
CA PRO A 372 -10.03 -13.17 8.08
C PRO A 372 -9.32 -13.85 9.26
N SER A 373 -8.26 -14.59 8.92
CA SER A 373 -7.27 -15.01 9.88
C SER A 373 -6.48 -13.75 10.23
N ALA A 374 -6.84 -13.06 11.31
CA ALA A 374 -5.89 -12.13 11.92
C ALA A 374 -4.57 -12.88 12.08
N LYS A 375 -3.44 -12.29 11.66
CA LYS A 375 -2.11 -12.84 11.91
C LYS A 375 -1.99 -13.06 13.42
N LEU A 376 -2.22 -14.30 13.86
CA LEU A 376 -2.23 -14.65 15.28
C LEU A 376 -0.77 -14.78 15.72
N LEU A 377 -0.14 -13.65 16.03
CA LEU A 377 1.09 -13.67 16.80
C LEU A 377 0.82 -14.38 18.13
N SER A 378 1.79 -15.16 18.59
CA SER A 378 1.71 -15.71 19.94
C SER A 378 1.69 -14.55 20.95
N ALA A 379 0.87 -14.68 21.98
CA ALA A 379 0.80 -13.69 23.07
C ALA A 379 2.17 -13.39 23.70
N ALA A 380 3.10 -14.36 23.65
CA ALA A 380 4.47 -14.21 24.09
C ALA A 380 5.28 -13.23 23.22
N LYS A 381 5.19 -13.36 21.87
CA LYS A 381 5.80 -12.40 20.93
C LYS A 381 5.24 -11.00 21.17
N ILE A 382 3.91 -10.85 21.30
CA ILE A 382 3.24 -9.56 21.59
C ILE A 382 3.79 -8.91 22.87
N ALA A 383 3.92 -9.67 23.97
CA ALA A 383 4.38 -9.14 25.25
C ALA A 383 5.88 -8.75 25.26
N GLN A 384 6.74 -9.48 24.55
CA GLN A 384 8.16 -9.12 24.38
C GLN A 384 8.30 -7.82 23.58
N ARG A 385 7.49 -7.68 22.52
CA ARG A 385 7.45 -6.54 21.61
C ARG A 385 7.02 -5.25 22.32
N ALA A 386 5.96 -5.31 23.14
CA ALA A 386 5.52 -4.16 23.95
C ALA A 386 6.62 -3.64 24.90
N ARG A 387 7.44 -4.54 25.47
CA ARG A 387 8.57 -4.15 26.33
C ARG A 387 9.69 -3.48 25.54
N MET A 388 9.99 -3.96 24.35
CA MET A 388 11.02 -3.38 23.47
C MET A 388 10.62 -1.96 23.03
N ARG A 389 9.36 -1.78 22.62
CA ARG A 389 8.80 -0.48 22.20
C ARG A 389 8.86 0.56 23.31
N GLU A 390 8.56 0.18 24.55
CA GLU A 390 8.66 1.08 25.70
C GLU A 390 10.11 1.50 25.97
N PHE A 391 11.07 0.58 25.80
CA PHE A 391 12.50 0.86 25.97
C PHE A 391 13.03 1.81 24.88
N THR A 392 12.63 1.61 23.63
CA THR A 392 13.25 2.24 22.46
C THR A 392 12.60 3.55 22.04
N ARG A 393 11.40 3.87 22.57
CA ARG A 393 10.65 5.11 22.29
C ARG A 393 11.45 6.40 22.51
N SER A 394 12.55 6.34 23.28
CA SER A 394 13.41 7.48 23.61
C SER A 394 14.77 7.54 22.88
N GLU A 395 15.24 6.45 22.28
CA GLU A 395 16.64 6.30 21.84
C GLU A 395 16.83 6.27 20.31
N ILE A 396 15.77 6.02 19.53
CA ILE A 396 15.87 5.93 18.07
C ILE A 396 14.96 6.97 17.42
N SER A 397 15.56 7.85 16.62
CA SER A 397 14.85 8.88 15.84
C SER A 397 13.71 8.27 15.02
N ARG A 398 12.52 8.85 15.16
CA ARG A 398 11.23 8.42 14.58
C ARG A 398 11.11 8.70 13.09
N ARG A 399 11.91 8.04 12.25
CA ARG A 399 11.71 8.11 10.81
C ARG A 399 11.93 6.75 10.17
N CYS A 400 10.86 5.98 10.05
CA CYS A 400 10.64 5.21 8.81
C CYS A 400 10.31 6.12 7.62
N GLY A 401 10.10 7.44 7.85
CA GLY A 401 9.85 8.54 6.89
C GLY A 401 10.98 8.84 5.88
N LEU A 402 11.64 7.77 5.46
CA LEU A 402 12.45 7.64 4.28
C LEU A 402 11.60 7.10 3.10
N CYS A 403 10.32 6.76 3.27
CA CYS A 403 9.44 6.60 2.10
C CYS A 403 9.17 7.99 1.54
N LEU A 404 9.56 8.20 0.28
CA LEU A 404 9.37 9.49 -0.37
C LEU A 404 7.89 9.68 -0.66
N ASN A 405 7.33 10.84 -0.32
CA ASN A 405 5.99 11.16 -0.78
C ASN A 405 6.02 11.15 -2.32
N PRO A 406 5.17 10.36 -2.99
CA PRO A 406 5.20 10.24 -4.45
C PRO A 406 4.94 11.57 -5.19
N ASP A 407 4.52 12.64 -4.51
CA ASP A 407 4.41 13.96 -5.12
C ASP A 407 5.67 14.84 -4.99
N ASP A 408 6.68 14.40 -4.23
CA ASP A 408 7.85 15.23 -3.91
C ASP A 408 8.98 15.12 -4.97
N ILE A 409 8.86 14.28 -6.00
CA ILE A 409 9.79 14.25 -7.15
C ILE A 409 9.17 14.97 -8.35
N GLY A 410 9.73 16.12 -8.70
CA GLY A 410 9.33 16.88 -9.89
C GLY A 410 9.50 18.40 -9.80
N GLY A 411 10.14 18.90 -8.74
CA GLY A 411 10.33 20.32 -8.47
C GLY A 411 11.71 20.90 -8.84
N ASP A 412 12.42 20.33 -9.82
CA ASP A 412 13.68 20.90 -10.33
C ASP A 412 13.48 21.91 -11.46
#